data_AF-A0A1B7JLB8-F1
#
_entry.id   AF-A0A1B7JLB8-F1
#
_cell.length_a   1.000
_cell.length_b   1.000
_cell.length_c   1.000
_cell.angle_alpha   90.00
_cell.angle_beta   90.00
_cell.angle_gamma   90.00
#
_symmetry.space_group_name_H-M   'P 1'
#
loop_
_entity.id
_entity.type
_entity.pdbx_description
1 polymer ?
#
loop_
_entity_poly.entity_id
_entity_poly.type
_entity_poly.pdbx_seq_one_letter_code
_entity_poly.pdbx_strand_id
1 'polypeptide(L)'
;MKKKILALCLSMGLFAGLPVMSMAEVNIVPQDLSAAPNIATTALQQLSWTPVNPSEKSVVDLAKNGQTLNFANISGPVAAYSVPANMGELTISLTSDINRNQVYSPNVLVFDQDMTPFAYFPSRYFTYQEASVMASDSLKGTIKLTPALGQKQLYILVFTTPDDLTKTTTQLDPAKAYAKGVGNAIPDIPDPIAKHVTQGSVKLEVASNSNSSVLIGALFGSPKVAPVTVGETLPSQALQPVSKPVKQAPILSGTEDYFNQGIKQSIDKGDIDGALKLLDEAERLGSKTARDTFIQNVKKQ
;
A
#
# COMPACT_ATOMS: atom_id res chain seq x y z
N MET A 1 -28.19 -37.27 -82.52
CA MET A 1 -27.61 -35.99 -82.02
C MET A 1 -27.62 -36.01 -80.49
N LYS A 2 -26.71 -35.30 -79.79
CA LYS A 2 -26.61 -35.32 -78.31
C LYS A 2 -26.82 -33.93 -77.67
N LYS A 3 -27.85 -33.76 -76.84
CA LYS A 3 -28.08 -32.70 -75.81
C LYS A 3 -29.12 -33.25 -74.82
N LYS A 4 -29.18 -32.95 -73.52
CA LYS A 4 -28.27 -32.39 -72.47
C LYS A 4 -28.98 -32.65 -71.10
N ILE A 5 -28.41 -32.18 -69.97
CA ILE A 5 -29.06 -31.99 -68.64
C ILE A 5 -29.27 -33.28 -67.80
N LEU A 6 -29.21 -33.32 -66.45
CA LEU A 6 -28.39 -32.64 -65.40
C LEU A 6 -28.80 -33.22 -64.03
N ALA A 7 -27.88 -33.74 -63.21
CA ALA A 7 -28.03 -33.96 -61.75
C ALA A 7 -26.73 -34.57 -61.18
N LEU A 8 -26.43 -34.55 -59.88
CA LEU A 8 -26.62 -33.54 -58.82
C LEU A 8 -25.69 -33.97 -57.66
N CYS A 9 -24.93 -33.06 -57.04
CA CYS A 9 -23.99 -33.43 -55.97
C CYS A 9 -24.71 -33.77 -54.66
N LEU A 10 -24.29 -34.85 -53.98
CA LEU A 10 -24.74 -35.18 -52.63
C LEU A 10 -23.57 -35.66 -51.74
N SER A 11 -22.58 -34.77 -51.54
CA SER A 11 -21.48 -34.99 -50.59
C SER A 11 -21.94 -34.67 -49.16
N MET A 12 -22.41 -35.69 -48.44
CA MET A 12 -22.90 -35.56 -47.07
C MET A 12 -21.72 -35.32 -46.10
N GLY A 13 -21.67 -34.14 -45.48
CA GLY A 13 -20.52 -33.69 -44.69
C GLY A 13 -20.41 -34.38 -43.33
N LEU A 14 -19.24 -34.93 -43.03
CA LEU A 14 -18.91 -35.51 -41.73
C LEU A 14 -18.57 -34.37 -40.74
N PHE A 15 -19.56 -33.88 -39.98
CA PHE A 15 -19.35 -32.83 -38.99
C PHE A 15 -18.75 -33.43 -37.71
N ALA A 16 -17.44 -33.26 -37.52
CA ALA A 16 -16.74 -33.70 -36.32
C ALA A 16 -17.18 -32.84 -35.11
N GLY A 17 -17.76 -33.46 -34.09
CA GLY A 17 -18.09 -32.80 -32.83
C GLY A 17 -16.82 -32.44 -32.06
N LEU A 18 -16.42 -31.17 -32.09
CA LEU A 18 -15.41 -30.65 -31.18
C LEU A 18 -15.96 -30.70 -29.74
N PRO A 19 -15.18 -31.17 -28.75
CA PRO A 19 -15.59 -31.06 -27.36
C PRO A 19 -15.68 -29.58 -26.99
N VAL A 20 -16.84 -29.15 -26.51
CA VAL A 20 -17.01 -27.81 -25.93
C VAL A 20 -16.15 -27.75 -24.68
N MET A 21 -15.00 -27.07 -24.76
CA MET A 21 -14.19 -26.78 -23.59
C MET A 21 -14.98 -25.83 -22.70
N SER A 22 -15.61 -26.40 -21.66
CA SER A 22 -16.17 -25.61 -20.57
C SER A 22 -15.03 -24.80 -19.95
N MET A 23 -15.09 -23.49 -20.09
CA MET A 23 -14.22 -22.57 -19.35
C MET A 23 -14.66 -22.60 -17.89
N ALA A 24 -14.16 -23.60 -17.16
CA ALA A 24 -14.34 -23.67 -15.72
C ALA A 24 -13.85 -22.36 -15.10
N GLU A 25 -14.64 -21.81 -14.17
CA GLU A 25 -14.26 -20.60 -13.44
C GLU A 25 -12.96 -20.88 -12.69
N VAL A 26 -11.85 -20.31 -13.20
CA VAL A 26 -10.50 -20.67 -12.76
C VAL A 26 -10.29 -20.12 -11.36
N ASN A 27 -10.56 -20.97 -10.35
CA ASN A 27 -10.35 -20.68 -8.93
C ASN A 27 -8.94 -20.13 -8.72
N ILE A 28 -8.82 -18.80 -8.54
CA ILE A 28 -7.52 -18.13 -8.39
C ILE A 28 -7.06 -18.36 -6.96
N VAL A 29 -6.24 -19.40 -6.76
CA VAL A 29 -5.49 -19.63 -5.53
C VAL A 29 -4.19 -18.82 -5.62
N PRO A 30 -4.02 -17.67 -4.95
CA PRO A 30 -2.85 -16.81 -5.20
C PRO A 30 -1.55 -17.39 -4.63
N GLN A 31 -1.64 -18.44 -3.81
CA GLN A 31 -0.50 -19.22 -3.32
C GLN A 31 0.02 -20.24 -4.36
N ASP A 32 -0.70 -20.44 -5.49
CA ASP A 32 -0.20 -21.24 -6.60
C ASP A 32 0.76 -20.39 -7.47
N LEU A 33 2.06 -20.63 -7.24
CA LEU A 33 3.15 -19.95 -7.94
C LEU A 33 3.56 -20.65 -9.25
N SER A 34 2.86 -21.71 -9.69
CA SER A 34 3.22 -22.49 -10.89
C SER A 34 3.22 -21.66 -12.18
N ALA A 35 2.40 -20.61 -12.25
CA ALA A 35 2.33 -19.66 -13.35
C ALA A 35 3.13 -18.36 -13.12
N ALA A 36 3.86 -18.24 -12.01
CA ALA A 36 4.65 -17.06 -11.68
C ALA A 36 6.05 -17.08 -12.35
N PRO A 37 6.59 -15.92 -12.77
CA PRO A 37 7.97 -15.88 -13.27
C PRO A 37 8.97 -16.11 -12.13
N ASN A 38 9.85 -17.10 -12.29
CA ASN A 38 10.96 -17.35 -11.36
C ASN A 38 12.11 -16.36 -11.61
N ILE A 39 11.97 -15.15 -11.08
CA ILE A 39 12.93 -14.05 -11.23
C ILE A 39 14.10 -14.26 -10.27
N ALA A 40 15.33 -14.27 -10.79
CA ALA A 40 16.53 -14.43 -9.96
C ALA A 40 16.68 -13.28 -8.95
N THR A 41 17.02 -13.61 -7.69
CA THR A 41 17.15 -12.64 -6.59
C THR A 41 18.13 -11.50 -6.88
N THR A 42 19.18 -11.76 -7.66
CA THR A 42 20.14 -10.74 -8.11
C THR A 42 19.52 -9.66 -9.01
N ALA A 43 18.48 -9.99 -9.77
CA ALA A 43 17.72 -9.00 -10.55
C ALA A 43 16.73 -8.23 -9.67
N LEU A 44 16.10 -8.89 -8.69
CA LEU A 44 15.24 -8.24 -7.69
C LEU A 44 16.03 -7.23 -6.81
N GLN A 45 17.29 -7.53 -6.51
CA GLN A 45 18.21 -6.63 -5.78
C GLN A 45 18.66 -5.41 -6.60
N GLN A 46 18.48 -5.39 -7.92
CA GLN A 46 18.77 -4.22 -8.76
C GLN A 46 17.59 -3.24 -8.84
N LEU A 47 16.41 -3.62 -8.37
CA LEU A 47 15.22 -2.76 -8.36
C LEU A 47 15.25 -1.78 -7.19
N SER A 48 14.88 -0.54 -7.47
CA SER A 48 14.60 0.49 -6.48
C SER A 48 13.19 0.28 -5.91
N TRP A 49 13.10 -0.40 -4.76
CA TRP A 49 11.83 -0.70 -4.10
C TRP A 49 11.24 0.54 -3.41
N THR A 50 10.27 1.19 -4.04
CA THR A 50 9.65 2.42 -3.56
C THR A 50 8.82 2.16 -2.29
N PRO A 51 9.16 2.77 -1.14
CA PRO A 51 8.36 2.64 0.08
C PRO A 51 6.94 3.18 -0.09
N VAL A 52 5.95 2.48 0.45
CA VAL A 52 4.53 2.85 0.37
C VAL A 52 4.04 3.25 1.76
N ASN A 53 3.56 4.48 1.87
CA ASN A 53 2.90 4.98 3.07
C ASN A 53 1.46 4.40 3.14
N PRO A 54 1.09 3.70 4.22
CA PRO A 54 -0.29 3.26 4.41
C PRO A 54 -1.24 4.47 4.48
N SER A 55 -2.44 4.33 3.90
CA SER A 55 -3.45 5.39 3.72
C SER A 55 -3.11 6.46 2.66
N GLU A 56 -1.96 6.40 1.99
CA GLU A 56 -1.64 7.24 0.84
C GLU A 56 -1.73 6.44 -0.49
N LYS A 57 -1.91 7.15 -1.61
CA LYS A 57 -1.96 6.55 -2.94
C LYS A 57 -0.62 6.74 -3.63
N SER A 58 0.16 5.67 -3.76
CA SER A 58 1.39 5.66 -4.54
C SER A 58 1.04 5.57 -6.02
N VAL A 59 1.50 6.53 -6.84
CA VAL A 59 1.19 6.61 -8.27
C VAL A 59 2.46 6.56 -9.09
N VAL A 60 2.56 5.59 -9.99
CA VAL A 60 3.70 5.37 -10.88
C VAL A 60 3.24 5.49 -12.33
N ASP A 61 3.70 6.53 -13.01
CA ASP A 61 3.71 6.60 -14.47
C ASP A 61 4.87 5.73 -14.97
N LEU A 62 4.55 4.56 -15.52
CA LEU A 62 5.52 3.56 -15.96
C LEU A 62 6.39 4.03 -17.14
N ALA A 63 5.92 5.00 -17.94
CA ALA A 63 6.71 5.53 -19.05
C ALA A 63 7.83 6.49 -18.59
N LYS A 64 7.72 7.02 -17.36
CA LYS A 64 8.66 8.01 -16.80
C LYS A 64 9.44 7.50 -15.58
N ASN A 65 8.81 6.71 -14.73
CA ASN A 65 9.32 6.26 -13.43
C ASN A 65 9.34 4.73 -13.30
N GLY A 66 8.89 4.00 -14.33
CA GLY A 66 8.96 2.55 -14.37
C GLY A 66 10.39 2.06 -14.59
N GLN A 67 10.71 0.88 -14.06
CA GLN A 67 12.06 0.33 -14.03
C GLN A 67 12.22 -0.80 -15.05
N THR A 68 13.41 -0.97 -15.63
CA THR A 68 13.68 -2.06 -16.57
C THR A 68 14.04 -3.34 -15.81
N LEU A 69 13.29 -4.43 -16.03
CA LEU A 69 13.60 -5.76 -15.49
C LEU A 69 13.74 -6.76 -16.64
N ASN A 70 14.98 -7.13 -16.96
CA ASN A 70 15.30 -8.00 -18.08
C ASN A 70 15.01 -9.48 -17.74
N PHE A 71 13.78 -9.92 -17.94
CA PHE A 71 13.34 -11.30 -17.75
C PHE A 71 12.39 -11.74 -18.87
N ALA A 72 12.55 -12.97 -19.38
CA ALA A 72 11.89 -13.41 -20.62
C ALA A 72 10.35 -13.33 -20.62
N ASN A 73 9.73 -13.53 -19.45
CA ASN A 73 8.26 -13.52 -19.30
C ASN A 73 7.71 -12.13 -18.89
N ILE A 74 8.55 -11.09 -18.88
CA ILE A 74 8.21 -9.72 -18.49
C ILE A 74 8.40 -8.79 -19.68
N SER A 75 7.49 -7.84 -19.88
CA SER A 75 7.49 -6.93 -21.02
C SER A 75 7.37 -5.47 -20.61
N GLY A 76 8.38 -4.67 -20.94
CA GLY A 76 8.41 -3.24 -20.66
C GLY A 76 8.72 -2.91 -19.19
N PRO A 77 8.47 -1.66 -18.78
CA PRO A 77 8.71 -1.20 -17.41
C PRO A 77 7.86 -1.91 -16.35
N VAL A 78 8.45 -2.09 -15.18
CA VAL A 78 7.82 -2.62 -13.95
C VAL A 78 7.74 -1.55 -12.86
N ALA A 79 6.82 -1.71 -11.91
CA ALA A 79 6.78 -0.95 -10.66
C ALA A 79 7.14 -1.86 -9.48
N ALA A 80 8.06 -1.42 -8.61
CA ALA A 80 8.57 -2.18 -7.48
C ALA A 80 8.27 -1.43 -6.19
N TYR A 81 7.48 -2.02 -5.29
CA TYR A 81 6.98 -1.39 -4.07
C TYR A 81 7.42 -2.13 -2.81
N SER A 82 7.74 -1.36 -1.76
CA SER A 82 8.05 -1.83 -0.41
C SER A 82 6.88 -1.47 0.52
N VAL A 83 6.24 -2.47 1.12
CA VAL A 83 5.03 -2.29 1.93
C VAL A 83 5.28 -2.71 3.39
N PRO A 84 5.00 -1.84 4.39
CA PRO A 84 5.08 -2.20 5.80
C PRO A 84 4.15 -3.37 6.14
N ALA A 85 4.69 -4.42 6.75
CA ALA A 85 3.99 -5.67 7.05
C ALA A 85 3.70 -5.87 8.55
N ASN A 86 4.23 -5.00 9.41
CA ASN A 86 4.05 -5.02 10.86
C ASN A 86 2.68 -4.47 11.33
N MET A 87 1.65 -4.49 10.47
CA MET A 87 0.37 -3.79 10.64
C MET A 87 -0.86 -4.71 10.49
N GLY A 88 -0.72 -5.99 10.84
CA GLY A 88 -1.81 -6.97 10.75
C GLY A 88 -2.28 -7.22 9.31
N GLU A 89 -3.57 -7.52 9.12
CA GLU A 89 -4.15 -7.72 7.78
C GLU A 89 -4.02 -6.44 6.93
N LEU A 90 -3.42 -6.59 5.77
CA LEU A 90 -3.27 -5.56 4.74
C LEU A 90 -4.31 -5.77 3.64
N THR A 91 -4.94 -4.66 3.21
CA THR A 91 -5.77 -4.60 2.00
C THR A 91 -5.09 -3.68 1.00
N ILE A 92 -4.63 -4.26 -0.11
CA ILE A 92 -3.88 -3.60 -1.17
C ILE A 92 -4.79 -3.47 -2.40
N SER A 93 -5.17 -2.24 -2.74
CA SER A 93 -5.89 -1.95 -3.99
C SER A 93 -4.89 -1.53 -5.07
N LEU A 94 -4.76 -2.35 -6.12
CA LEU A 94 -4.05 -1.97 -7.33
C LEU A 94 -5.06 -1.51 -8.39
N THR A 95 -4.81 -0.36 -9.00
CA THR A 95 -5.61 0.19 -10.11
C THR A 95 -4.69 0.61 -11.25
N SER A 96 -4.98 0.22 -12.49
CA SER A 96 -4.37 0.83 -13.68
C SER A 96 -5.41 1.58 -14.49
N ASP A 97 -5.11 2.83 -14.81
CA ASP A 97 -6.03 3.72 -15.52
C ASP A 97 -6.09 3.37 -17.01
N ILE A 98 -7.30 3.27 -17.57
CA ILE A 98 -7.51 3.18 -19.01
C ILE A 98 -7.47 4.60 -19.59
N ASN A 99 -6.71 4.80 -20.67
CA ASN A 99 -6.54 6.10 -21.32
C ASN A 99 -6.51 5.91 -22.85
N ARG A 100 -7.41 6.59 -23.59
CA ARG A 100 -7.50 6.50 -25.06
C ARG A 100 -7.51 5.06 -25.60
N ASN A 101 -8.33 4.20 -24.99
CA ASN A 101 -8.42 2.77 -25.33
C ASN A 101 -7.07 2.02 -25.22
N GLN A 102 -6.20 2.43 -24.29
CA GLN A 102 -4.98 1.74 -23.90
C GLN A 102 -4.92 1.58 -22.38
N VAL A 103 -4.44 0.43 -21.91
CA VAL A 103 -4.28 0.15 -20.47
C VAL A 103 -3.10 -0.77 -20.21
N TYR A 104 -2.42 -0.58 -19.08
CA TYR A 104 -1.42 -1.54 -18.63
C TYR A 104 -2.14 -2.72 -17.94
N SER A 105 -1.91 -3.95 -18.40
CA SER A 105 -2.54 -5.15 -17.82
C SER A 105 -1.63 -5.73 -16.75
N PRO A 106 -1.91 -5.53 -15.45
CA PRO A 106 -0.94 -5.78 -14.40
C PRO A 106 -0.97 -7.24 -13.94
N ASN A 107 0.20 -7.81 -13.74
CA ASN A 107 0.42 -9.02 -12.96
C ASN A 107 1.19 -8.60 -11.69
N VAL A 108 0.88 -9.23 -10.56
CA VAL A 108 1.47 -8.89 -9.27
C VAL A 108 2.13 -10.12 -8.67
N LEU A 109 3.43 -10.03 -8.40
CA LEU A 109 4.18 -11.01 -7.62
C LEU A 109 4.57 -10.37 -6.29
N VAL A 110 4.07 -10.97 -5.21
CA VAL A 110 4.33 -10.58 -3.82
C VAL A 110 5.46 -11.47 -3.28
N PHE A 111 6.45 -10.86 -2.66
CA PHE A 111 7.56 -11.52 -2.01
C PHE A 111 7.58 -11.24 -0.50
N ASP A 112 8.12 -12.19 0.26
CA ASP A 112 8.42 -12.02 1.69
C ASP A 112 9.60 -11.06 1.93
N GLN A 113 10.02 -10.93 3.19
CA GLN A 113 11.12 -10.02 3.57
C GLN A 113 12.49 -10.45 3.00
N ASP A 114 12.65 -11.72 2.63
CA ASP A 114 13.90 -12.31 2.14
C ASP A 114 13.92 -12.43 0.59
N MET A 115 12.95 -11.79 -0.09
CA MET A 115 12.71 -11.84 -1.54
C MET A 115 12.29 -13.22 -2.07
N THR A 116 11.70 -14.08 -1.25
CA THR A 116 11.07 -15.33 -1.68
C THR A 116 9.66 -15.03 -2.21
N PRO A 117 9.26 -15.51 -3.40
CA PRO A 117 7.90 -15.30 -3.89
C PRO A 117 6.89 -16.04 -3.00
N PHE A 118 5.84 -15.34 -2.57
CA PHE A 118 4.82 -15.81 -1.64
C PHE A 118 3.42 -15.86 -2.27
N ALA A 119 3.05 -14.89 -3.11
CA ALA A 119 1.75 -14.90 -3.78
C ALA A 119 1.79 -14.28 -5.18
N TYR A 120 1.02 -14.85 -6.11
CA TYR A 120 0.93 -14.41 -7.49
C TYR A 120 -0.52 -14.12 -7.89
N PHE A 121 -0.75 -12.91 -8.42
CA PHE A 121 -2.04 -12.46 -8.94
C PHE A 121 -1.88 -12.15 -10.44
N PRO A 122 -2.35 -13.04 -11.33
CA PRO A 122 -2.23 -12.83 -12.78
C PRO A 122 -3.21 -11.76 -13.28
N SER A 123 -2.98 -11.23 -14.48
CA SER A 123 -3.79 -10.20 -15.17
C SER A 123 -5.31 -10.34 -15.00
N ARG A 124 -5.84 -11.56 -15.14
CA ARG A 124 -7.28 -11.88 -14.99
C ARG A 124 -7.88 -11.60 -13.60
N TYR A 125 -7.06 -11.36 -12.59
CA TYR A 125 -7.49 -10.93 -11.24
C TYR A 125 -7.90 -9.44 -11.20
N PHE A 126 -7.42 -8.65 -12.17
CA PHE A 126 -7.69 -7.22 -12.26
C PHE A 126 -8.81 -7.00 -13.27
N THR A 127 -9.98 -6.62 -12.76
CA THR A 127 -11.23 -6.54 -13.53
C THR A 127 -11.52 -5.10 -13.96
N TYR A 128 -12.22 -4.94 -15.09
CA TYR A 128 -12.68 -3.64 -15.54
C TYR A 128 -13.63 -3.01 -14.51
N GLN A 129 -13.46 -1.72 -14.25
CA GLN A 129 -14.33 -0.89 -13.43
C GLN A 129 -14.83 0.26 -14.30
N GLU A 130 -16.16 0.42 -14.36
CA GLU A 130 -16.84 1.53 -15.04
C GLU A 130 -16.41 2.88 -14.44
N ALA A 131 -16.23 3.90 -15.28
CA ALA A 131 -15.99 5.26 -14.83
C ALA A 131 -17.09 5.78 -13.88
N SER A 132 -16.69 6.65 -12.95
CA SER A 132 -17.53 7.28 -11.95
C SER A 132 -17.13 8.74 -11.74
N VAL A 133 -17.92 9.49 -10.96
CA VAL A 133 -17.70 10.92 -10.68
C VAL A 133 -16.31 11.24 -10.11
N MET A 134 -15.63 10.25 -9.50
CA MET A 134 -14.31 10.43 -8.87
C MET A 134 -13.19 9.54 -9.45
N ALA A 135 -13.47 8.69 -10.45
CA ALA A 135 -12.48 7.77 -11.01
C ALA A 135 -12.78 7.44 -12.48
N SER A 136 -11.74 7.45 -13.31
CA SER A 136 -11.81 7.00 -14.71
C SER A 136 -11.99 5.48 -14.82
N ASP A 137 -12.37 5.04 -16.01
CA ASP A 137 -12.28 3.64 -16.45
C ASP A 137 -10.91 3.04 -16.09
N SER A 138 -10.90 1.86 -15.48
CA SER A 138 -9.67 1.25 -14.97
C SER A 138 -9.75 -0.28 -14.89
N LEU A 139 -8.59 -0.93 -14.83
CA LEU A 139 -8.46 -2.31 -14.34
C LEU A 139 -8.12 -2.27 -12.84
N LYS A 140 -8.89 -2.95 -12.00
CA LYS A 140 -8.72 -2.94 -10.54
C LYS A 140 -8.77 -4.34 -9.92
N GLY A 141 -7.94 -4.55 -8.89
CA GLY A 141 -7.95 -5.74 -8.05
C GLY A 141 -7.60 -5.39 -6.61
N THR A 142 -8.28 -6.03 -5.66
CA THR A 142 -8.13 -5.77 -4.22
C THR A 142 -7.58 -7.00 -3.52
N ILE A 143 -6.25 -7.01 -3.36
CA ILE A 143 -5.50 -8.10 -2.74
C ILE A 143 -5.61 -7.97 -1.22
N LYS A 144 -5.91 -9.07 -0.52
CA LYS A 144 -5.76 -9.17 0.94
C LYS A 144 -4.57 -10.04 1.28
N LEU A 145 -3.71 -9.57 2.20
CA LEU A 145 -2.56 -10.30 2.72
C LEU A 145 -2.59 -10.28 4.25
N THR A 146 -2.23 -11.41 4.87
CA THR A 146 -1.98 -11.51 6.31
C THR A 146 -0.50 -11.86 6.50
N PRO A 147 0.37 -10.89 6.82
CA PRO A 147 1.80 -11.13 7.01
C PRO A 147 2.08 -12.07 8.19
N ALA A 148 3.21 -12.77 8.14
CA ALA A 148 3.63 -13.64 9.24
C ALA A 148 4.06 -12.83 10.47
N LEU A 149 3.90 -13.39 11.67
CA LEU A 149 4.35 -12.73 12.91
C LEU A 149 5.86 -12.51 12.88
N GLY A 150 6.28 -11.26 13.13
CA GLY A 150 7.68 -10.84 13.05
C GLY A 150 8.12 -10.28 11.69
N GLN A 151 7.32 -10.47 10.63
CA GLN A 151 7.58 -9.90 9.31
C GLN A 151 7.40 -8.37 9.36
N LYS A 152 8.45 -7.61 8.97
CA LYS A 152 8.42 -6.15 9.00
C LYS A 152 8.01 -5.54 7.67
N GLN A 153 8.29 -6.23 6.57
CA GLN A 153 8.08 -5.73 5.21
C GLN A 153 7.67 -6.85 4.24
N LEU A 154 6.92 -6.46 3.22
CA LEU A 154 6.60 -7.22 2.02
C LEU A 154 7.10 -6.44 0.80
N TYR A 155 7.47 -7.14 -0.26
CA TYR A 155 7.80 -6.51 -1.55
C TYR A 155 6.75 -6.90 -2.60
N ILE A 156 6.34 -5.93 -3.42
CA ILE A 156 5.30 -6.12 -4.43
C ILE A 156 5.84 -5.65 -5.78
N LEU A 157 6.01 -6.58 -6.71
CA LEU A 157 6.40 -6.31 -8.08
C LEU A 157 5.16 -6.32 -8.98
N VAL A 158 4.92 -5.22 -9.67
CA VAL A 158 3.86 -5.08 -10.68
C VAL A 158 4.50 -5.03 -12.07
N PHE A 159 4.13 -5.96 -12.93
CA PHE A 159 4.68 -6.13 -14.26
C PHE A 159 3.59 -6.51 -15.28
N THR A 160 3.92 -6.61 -16.58
CA THR A 160 3.03 -7.21 -17.59
C THR A 160 3.78 -8.24 -18.43
N THR A 161 3.06 -9.15 -19.09
CA THR A 161 3.63 -10.31 -19.81
C THR A 161 3.39 -10.19 -21.32
N PRO A 162 4.19 -10.87 -22.18
CA PRO A 162 3.93 -10.94 -23.61
C PRO A 162 2.51 -11.41 -23.94
N ASP A 163 2.04 -12.45 -23.24
CA ASP A 163 0.70 -13.02 -23.43
C ASP A 163 -0.41 -12.03 -23.10
N ASP A 164 -0.25 -11.23 -22.05
CA ASP A 164 -1.26 -10.23 -21.66
C ASP A 164 -1.35 -9.07 -22.64
N LEU A 165 -0.24 -8.71 -23.30
CA LEU A 165 -0.22 -7.69 -24.35
C LEU A 165 -0.96 -8.12 -25.63
N THR A 166 -1.20 -9.44 -25.82
CA THR A 166 -2.06 -9.93 -26.92
C THR A 166 -3.56 -9.77 -26.62
N LYS A 167 -3.92 -9.54 -25.35
CA LYS A 167 -5.30 -9.48 -24.87
C LYS A 167 -5.85 -8.05 -24.92
N THR A 168 -7.16 -7.93 -24.70
CA THR A 168 -7.88 -6.66 -24.68
C THR A 168 -8.92 -6.65 -23.57
N THR A 169 -9.30 -5.46 -23.11
CA THR A 169 -10.39 -5.24 -22.14
C THR A 169 -11.54 -4.54 -22.83
N THR A 170 -12.75 -5.06 -22.75
CA THR A 170 -13.97 -4.35 -23.19
C THR A 170 -14.41 -3.37 -22.08
N GLN A 171 -14.55 -2.09 -22.42
CA GLN A 171 -15.11 -1.06 -21.53
C GLN A 171 -16.62 -0.97 -21.75
N LEU A 172 -17.37 -0.32 -20.86
CA LEU A 172 -18.79 0.00 -21.12
C LEU A 172 -18.87 1.26 -22.01
N ASP A 173 -19.69 1.24 -23.07
CA ASP A 173 -19.89 2.45 -23.87
C ASP A 173 -20.57 3.59 -23.05
N PRO A 174 -20.07 4.84 -23.11
CA PRO A 174 -20.64 5.96 -22.37
C PRO A 174 -22.15 6.21 -22.61
N ALA A 175 -22.69 5.93 -23.80
CA ALA A 175 -24.11 6.08 -24.07
C ALA A 175 -24.94 4.96 -23.42
N LYS A 176 -24.40 3.75 -23.30
CA LYS A 176 -25.00 2.68 -22.48
C LYS A 176 -24.93 2.98 -20.99
N ALA A 177 -23.78 3.47 -20.51
CA ALA A 177 -23.60 3.88 -19.12
C ALA A 177 -24.60 5.00 -18.74
N TYR A 178 -24.78 5.99 -19.62
CA TYR A 178 -25.77 7.05 -19.45
C TYR A 178 -27.21 6.50 -19.44
N ALA A 179 -27.60 5.67 -20.43
CA ALA A 179 -28.94 5.08 -20.50
C ALA A 179 -29.28 4.24 -19.25
N LYS A 180 -28.35 3.39 -18.82
CA LYS A 180 -28.35 2.62 -17.57
C LYS A 180 -28.55 3.53 -16.34
N GLY A 181 -27.86 4.66 -16.30
CA GLY A 181 -27.94 5.64 -15.20
C GLY A 181 -29.23 6.45 -15.13
N VAL A 182 -29.89 6.73 -16.27
CA VAL A 182 -31.17 7.48 -16.31
C VAL A 182 -32.42 6.59 -16.43
N GLY A 183 -32.27 5.27 -16.46
CA GLY A 183 -33.37 4.31 -16.58
C GLY A 183 -33.98 4.22 -17.99
N ASN A 184 -33.27 4.68 -19.02
CA ASN A 184 -33.69 4.58 -20.42
C ASN A 184 -33.35 3.20 -21.01
N ALA A 185 -33.97 2.87 -22.14
CA ALA A 185 -33.57 1.70 -22.94
C ALA A 185 -32.10 1.81 -23.35
N ILE A 186 -31.33 0.75 -23.11
CA ILE A 186 -29.89 0.69 -23.41
C ILE A 186 -29.70 0.58 -24.94
N PRO A 187 -28.90 1.45 -25.58
CA PRO A 187 -28.64 1.38 -27.02
C PRO A 187 -27.90 0.09 -27.43
N ASP A 188 -28.33 -0.52 -28.54
CA ASP A 188 -27.61 -1.61 -29.20
C ASP A 188 -26.47 -1.05 -30.06
N ILE A 189 -25.31 -0.86 -29.43
CA ILE A 189 -24.08 -0.34 -30.04
C ILE A 189 -22.87 -1.18 -29.57
N PRO A 190 -21.82 -1.36 -30.38
CA PRO A 190 -20.61 -2.06 -29.95
C PRO A 190 -19.89 -1.31 -28.82
N ASP A 191 -19.37 -2.05 -27.84
CA ASP A 191 -18.62 -1.48 -26.72
C ASP A 191 -17.15 -1.14 -27.09
N PRO A 192 -16.58 -0.05 -26.56
CA PRO A 192 -15.22 0.37 -26.87
C PRO A 192 -14.19 -0.60 -26.25
N ILE A 193 -13.32 -1.16 -27.10
CA ILE A 193 -12.26 -2.09 -26.69
C ILE A 193 -10.97 -1.31 -26.35
N ALA A 194 -10.37 -1.59 -25.20
CA ALA A 194 -9.05 -1.13 -24.79
C ALA A 194 -7.96 -2.18 -25.08
N LYS A 195 -6.85 -1.76 -25.68
CA LYS A 195 -5.68 -2.60 -25.95
C LYS A 195 -4.74 -2.61 -24.74
N HIS A 196 -4.15 -3.77 -24.47
CA HIS A 196 -3.12 -3.87 -23.44
C HIS A 196 -1.78 -3.33 -23.96
N VAL A 197 -1.06 -2.59 -23.13
CA VAL A 197 0.20 -1.90 -23.48
C VAL A 197 1.24 -2.02 -22.36
N THR A 198 2.52 -1.86 -22.72
CA THR A 198 3.68 -1.94 -21.81
C THR A 198 3.87 -0.73 -20.91
N GLN A 199 3.07 0.32 -21.07
CA GLN A 199 3.19 1.59 -20.33
C GLN A 199 1.81 2.08 -19.91
N GLY A 200 1.72 2.71 -18.74
CA GLY A 200 0.48 3.27 -18.21
C GLY A 200 0.66 3.91 -16.84
N SER A 201 -0.44 4.40 -16.29
CA SER A 201 -0.54 4.83 -14.90
C SER A 201 -0.93 3.63 -14.02
N VAL A 202 -0.14 3.38 -12.97
CA VAL A 202 -0.42 2.36 -11.96
C VAL A 202 -0.51 3.04 -10.59
N LYS A 203 -1.61 2.80 -9.90
CA LYS A 203 -1.93 3.33 -8.57
C LYS A 203 -2.00 2.18 -7.57
N LEU A 204 -1.22 2.27 -6.51
CA LEU A 204 -1.22 1.35 -5.39
C LEU A 204 -1.69 2.09 -4.12
N GLU A 205 -2.72 1.57 -3.48
CA GLU A 205 -3.29 2.10 -2.24
C GLU A 205 -3.29 0.99 -1.20
N VAL A 206 -2.66 1.22 -0.04
CA VAL A 206 -2.51 0.22 1.03
C VAL A 206 -3.24 0.68 2.27
N ALA A 207 -4.23 -0.11 2.68
CA ALA A 207 -4.91 0.02 3.96
C ALA A 207 -4.48 -1.12 4.91
N SER A 208 -4.51 -0.85 6.21
CA SER A 208 -4.37 -1.85 7.28
C SER A 208 -5.63 -1.88 8.12
N ASN A 209 -6.05 -3.07 8.53
CA ASN A 209 -7.22 -3.27 9.38
C ASN A 209 -6.89 -3.14 10.89
N SER A 210 -5.74 -2.58 11.28
CA SER A 210 -5.37 -2.30 12.68
C SER A 210 -6.19 -1.19 13.38
N ASN A 211 -7.18 -0.59 12.72
CA ASN A 211 -7.96 0.53 13.22
C ASN A 211 -9.07 0.12 14.20
N SER A 212 -8.74 -0.14 15.48
CA SER A 212 -9.75 -0.28 16.56
C SER A 212 -9.21 -0.03 17.98
N SER A 213 -8.54 1.10 18.21
CA SER A 213 -8.40 1.65 19.58
C SER A 213 -8.26 3.17 19.60
N VAL A 214 -9.40 3.87 19.67
CA VAL A 214 -9.41 5.24 20.20
C VAL A 214 -9.32 5.14 21.72
N LEU A 215 -8.28 5.72 22.32
CA LEU A 215 -8.18 5.87 23.77
C LEU A 215 -9.16 6.95 24.24
N ILE A 216 -10.43 6.57 24.43
CA ILE A 216 -11.46 7.42 25.03
C ILE A 216 -11.25 7.45 26.55
N GLY A 217 -10.31 8.28 26.97
CA GLY A 217 -9.92 8.52 28.36
C GLY A 217 -8.85 9.60 28.40
N ALA A 218 -8.83 10.43 29.44
CA ALA A 218 -7.95 11.60 29.52
C ALA A 218 -6.49 11.23 29.82
N LEU A 219 -5.79 10.67 28.83
CA LEU A 219 -4.36 10.34 28.90
C LEU A 219 -3.44 11.56 28.72
N PHE A 220 -4.02 12.67 28.24
CA PHE A 220 -3.47 14.02 28.37
C PHE A 220 -4.52 14.87 29.07
N GLY A 221 -4.11 15.62 30.10
CA GLY A 221 -5.03 16.48 30.85
C GLY A 221 -5.64 17.54 29.94
N SER A 222 -6.97 17.64 29.90
CA SER A 222 -7.68 18.64 29.11
C SER A 222 -7.15 20.04 29.41
N PRO A 223 -6.91 20.91 28.41
CA PRO A 223 -6.53 22.28 28.66
C PRO A 223 -7.64 22.96 29.48
N LYS A 224 -7.29 23.41 30.70
CA LYS A 224 -8.20 24.18 31.54
C LYS A 224 -8.57 25.45 30.77
N VAL A 225 -9.80 25.53 30.28
CA VAL A 225 -10.32 26.71 29.59
C VAL A 225 -10.26 27.90 30.55
N ALA A 226 -9.29 28.78 30.34
CA ALA A 226 -9.28 30.09 30.94
C ALA A 226 -10.25 30.99 30.14
N PRO A 227 -11.08 31.82 30.79
CA PRO A 227 -11.92 32.77 30.09
C PRO A 227 -11.06 33.80 29.33
N VAL A 228 -11.58 34.28 28.21
CA VAL A 228 -10.88 35.23 27.33
C VAL A 228 -10.77 36.60 28.01
N THR A 229 -9.55 37.04 28.29
CA THR A 229 -9.25 38.45 28.62
C THR A 229 -8.96 39.21 27.33
N VAL A 230 -9.59 40.38 27.15
CA VAL A 230 -9.40 41.26 25.98
C VAL A 230 -8.29 42.27 26.28
N GLY A 231 -7.26 42.36 25.43
CA GLY A 231 -6.26 43.42 25.52
C GLY A 231 -4.96 43.21 24.72
N GLU A 232 -4.78 44.04 23.70
CA GLU A 232 -3.55 44.77 23.34
C GLU A 232 -2.21 44.09 22.92
N THR A 233 -1.74 44.55 21.74
CA THR A 233 -0.33 44.69 21.28
C THR A 233 0.57 43.49 20.88
N LEU A 234 0.54 43.22 19.57
CA LEU A 234 1.70 43.21 18.62
C LEU A 234 2.74 42.05 18.64
N PRO A 235 3.50 41.84 17.52
CA PRO A 235 3.93 40.48 17.14
C PRO A 235 5.40 40.26 16.69
N SER A 236 5.69 38.97 16.44
CA SER A 236 6.60 38.44 15.39
C SER A 236 8.11 38.29 15.68
N GLN A 237 8.55 37.02 15.63
CA GLN A 237 9.70 36.44 14.87
C GLN A 237 10.15 35.16 15.62
N ALA A 238 10.09 33.92 15.11
CA ALA A 238 10.45 33.31 13.82
C ALA A 238 11.78 32.54 13.92
N LEU A 239 11.73 31.20 13.71
CA LEU A 239 12.69 30.36 12.95
C LEU A 239 12.50 28.85 13.25
N GLN A 240 12.58 28.04 12.19
CA GLN A 240 12.86 26.59 12.15
C GLN A 240 14.14 26.42 11.29
N PRO A 241 14.69 25.21 10.99
CA PRO A 241 14.52 23.87 11.61
C PRO A 241 15.61 23.58 12.70
N VAL A 242 16.32 22.44 12.92
CA VAL A 242 16.58 21.17 12.18
C VAL A 242 16.99 20.00 13.13
N SER A 243 17.00 18.79 12.57
CA SER A 243 17.90 17.64 12.79
C SER A 243 17.84 16.76 14.07
N LYS A 244 18.05 15.46 13.82
CA LYS A 244 18.34 14.34 14.74
C LYS A 244 19.83 13.92 14.53
N PRO A 245 20.38 12.87 15.19
CA PRO A 245 20.48 12.60 16.63
C PRO A 245 21.94 12.23 17.06
N VAL A 246 22.37 12.51 18.30
CA VAL A 246 23.71 12.09 18.81
C VAL A 246 23.63 11.56 20.25
N LYS A 247 24.59 10.70 20.61
CA LYS A 247 24.76 10.05 21.92
C LYS A 247 25.00 11.01 23.10
N GLN A 248 24.77 10.48 24.29
CA GLN A 248 25.03 11.03 25.63
C GLN A 248 26.27 11.94 25.72
N ALA A 249 26.04 13.16 26.21
CA ALA A 249 27.04 13.96 26.93
C ALA A 249 26.66 13.96 28.43
N PRO A 250 27.60 14.20 29.37
CA PRO A 250 27.26 14.38 30.78
C PRO A 250 26.31 15.56 30.97
N ILE A 251 25.38 15.46 31.93
CA ILE A 251 24.50 16.58 32.26
C ILE A 251 25.29 17.77 32.80
N LEU A 252 24.83 18.98 32.48
CA LEU A 252 25.33 20.22 33.07
C LEU A 252 24.98 20.22 34.57
N SER A 253 25.84 20.80 35.41
CA SER A 253 25.64 20.80 36.87
C SER A 253 24.29 21.39 37.30
N GLY A 254 23.86 22.49 36.67
CA GLY A 254 22.53 23.08 36.93
C GLY A 254 21.33 22.19 36.57
N THR A 255 21.52 21.15 35.75
CA THR A 255 20.52 20.10 35.51
C THR A 255 20.55 19.07 36.64
N GLU A 256 21.74 18.70 37.14
CA GLU A 256 21.88 17.78 38.27
C GLU A 256 21.33 18.39 39.58
N ASP A 257 21.59 19.66 39.84
CA ASP A 257 21.04 20.41 40.98
C ASP A 257 19.51 20.48 40.95
N TYR A 258 18.91 20.67 39.77
CA TYR A 258 17.46 20.70 39.58
C TYR A 258 16.79 19.38 40.01
N PHE A 259 17.31 18.24 39.55
CA PHE A 259 16.79 16.93 39.98
C PHE A 259 17.06 16.66 41.46
N ASN A 260 18.27 16.97 41.96
CA ASN A 260 18.60 16.84 43.38
C ASN A 260 17.69 17.68 44.29
N GLN A 261 17.26 18.87 43.85
CA GLN A 261 16.34 19.71 44.60
C GLN A 261 14.89 19.20 44.51
N GLY A 262 14.44 18.75 43.33
CA GLY A 262 13.11 18.16 43.15
C GLY A 262 12.92 16.88 43.98
N ILE A 263 13.90 15.97 43.97
CA ILE A 263 13.89 14.73 44.75
C ILE A 263 13.73 15.03 46.25
N LYS A 264 14.51 15.99 46.79
CA LYS A 264 14.38 16.44 48.19
C LYS A 264 12.97 16.98 48.45
N GLN A 265 12.49 17.92 47.63
CA GLN A 265 11.19 18.55 47.83
C GLN A 265 9.98 17.61 47.70
N SER A 266 10.08 16.51 46.96
CA SER A 266 9.04 15.47 46.95
C SER A 266 9.13 14.58 48.19
N ILE A 267 10.34 14.15 48.61
CA ILE A 267 10.53 13.39 49.87
C ILE A 267 10.06 14.20 51.09
N ASP A 268 10.41 15.48 51.18
CA ASP A 268 10.00 16.40 52.25
C ASP A 268 8.47 16.58 52.36
N LYS A 269 7.73 16.25 51.30
CA LYS A 269 6.25 16.27 51.24
C LYS A 269 5.61 14.89 51.39
N GLY A 270 6.40 13.83 51.58
CA GLY A 270 5.93 12.43 51.59
C GLY A 270 5.61 11.86 50.21
N ASP A 271 5.88 12.58 49.12
CA ASP A 271 5.65 12.17 47.74
C ASP A 271 6.81 11.30 47.22
N ILE A 272 6.89 10.07 47.75
CA ILE A 272 7.94 9.12 47.37
C ILE A 272 7.80 8.70 45.89
N ASP A 273 6.58 8.59 45.37
CA ASP A 273 6.31 8.24 43.97
C ASP A 273 6.77 9.33 42.97
N GLY A 274 6.61 10.62 43.32
CA GLY A 274 7.17 11.73 42.55
C GLY A 274 8.68 11.81 42.65
N ALA A 275 9.25 11.56 43.84
CA ALA A 275 10.69 11.49 44.04
C ALA A 275 11.35 10.35 43.24
N LEU A 276 10.70 9.19 43.13
CA LEU A 276 11.15 8.07 42.29
C LEU A 276 11.13 8.43 40.79
N LYS A 277 10.06 9.06 40.29
CA LYS A 277 9.99 9.50 38.88
C LYS A 277 11.07 10.51 38.53
N LEU A 278 11.40 11.42 39.46
CA LEU A 278 12.51 12.37 39.30
C LEU A 278 13.88 11.68 39.36
N LEU A 279 14.03 10.62 40.14
CA LEU A 279 15.23 9.78 40.15
C LEU A 279 15.41 9.02 38.83
N ASP A 280 14.37 8.32 38.35
CA ASP A 280 14.41 7.55 37.10
C ASP A 280 14.78 8.45 35.90
N GLU A 281 14.19 9.65 35.83
CA GLU A 281 14.48 10.63 34.79
C GLU A 281 15.93 11.17 34.90
N ALA A 282 16.43 11.39 36.12
CA ALA A 282 17.81 11.81 36.36
C ALA A 282 18.83 10.71 36.01
N GLU A 283 18.57 9.44 36.35
CA GLU A 283 19.40 8.30 35.95
C GLU A 283 19.38 8.11 34.42
N ARG A 284 18.20 8.25 33.78
CA ARG A 284 18.04 8.19 32.31
C ARG A 284 18.85 9.25 31.58
N LEU A 285 19.01 10.43 32.19
CA LEU A 285 19.84 11.52 31.68
C LEU A 285 21.34 11.37 32.06
N GLY A 286 21.68 10.45 32.97
CA GLY A 286 23.05 10.14 33.36
C GLY A 286 23.58 10.90 34.59
N SER A 287 22.69 11.36 35.47
CA SER A 287 23.07 11.92 36.78
C SER A 287 23.83 10.90 37.62
N LYS A 288 24.81 11.38 38.40
CA LYS A 288 25.59 10.55 39.32
C LYS A 288 25.21 10.73 40.79
N THR A 289 24.48 11.79 41.13
CA THR A 289 24.17 12.16 42.53
C THR A 289 22.68 12.01 42.90
N ALA A 290 21.77 11.93 41.92
CA ALA A 290 20.32 11.81 42.18
C ALA A 290 19.97 10.62 43.09
N ARG A 291 20.61 9.46 42.89
CA ARG A 291 20.39 8.23 43.67
C ARG A 291 20.84 8.34 45.12
N ASP A 292 22.03 8.87 45.34
CA ASP A 292 22.52 9.11 46.70
C ASP A 292 21.68 10.19 47.39
N THR A 293 21.26 11.23 46.67
CA THR A 293 20.31 12.24 47.17
C THR A 293 18.97 11.62 47.58
N PHE A 294 18.40 10.71 46.80
CA PHE A 294 17.17 10.00 47.16
C PHE A 294 17.39 9.16 48.44
N ILE A 295 18.40 8.28 48.44
CA ILE A 295 18.69 7.36 49.55
C ILE A 295 19.01 8.11 50.85
N GLN A 296 19.72 9.25 50.78
CA GLN A 296 20.08 10.04 51.96
C GLN A 296 18.90 10.79 52.58
N ASN A 297 17.84 11.11 51.84
CA ASN A 297 16.72 11.89 52.36
C ASN A 297 15.50 11.01 52.69
N VAL A 298 15.29 9.88 52.00
CA VAL A 298 14.33 8.85 52.47
C VAL A 298 14.75 8.28 53.84
N LYS A 299 16.06 8.21 54.14
CA LYS A 299 16.58 7.83 55.47
C LYS A 299 16.43 8.90 56.57
N LYS A 300 15.76 10.02 56.31
CA LYS A 300 15.50 11.11 57.28
C LYS A 300 14.01 11.33 57.58
N GLN A 301 13.14 10.59 56.89
CA GLN A 301 11.73 10.39 57.25
C GLN A 301 11.64 9.24 58.27
#